data_AF-A0A346QXP9-F1
#
_entry.id   AF-A0A346QXP9-F1
#
_cell.length_a   1.000
_cell.length_b   1.000
_cell.length_c   1.000
_cell.angle_alpha   90.00
_cell.angle_beta   90.00
_cell.angle_gamma   90.00
#
_symmetry.space_group_name_H-M   'P 1'
#
loop_
_entity.id
_entity.type
_entity.pdbx_description
1 polymer ?
#
loop_
_entity_poly.entity_id
_entity_poly.type
_entity_poly.pdbx_seq_one_letter_code
_entity_poly.pdbx_strand_id
1 'polypeptide(L)'
;MINAPVLALTALIAALVAATAADAASQAVRRCVVVDPTRGALTVRATPSGGDAGRLRTGARVEMLDIAYDDKDRPWARVRSVDSGAREISGWVFRAFLECD
;
A
#
# COMPACT_ATOMS: atom_id res chain seq x y z
N MET A 1 -37.10 -43.29 22.05
CA MET A 1 -38.02 -42.16 21.80
C MET A 1 -37.24 -40.87 22.02
N ILE A 2 -36.66 -40.32 20.96
CA ILE A 2 -35.91 -39.06 21.01
C ILE A 2 -36.83 -38.00 20.43
N ASN A 3 -37.06 -36.94 21.19
CA ASN A 3 -38.10 -35.95 20.93
C ASN A 3 -37.63 -34.96 19.85
N ALA A 4 -38.47 -34.70 18.84
CA ALA A 4 -38.21 -33.80 17.72
C ALA A 4 -37.68 -32.39 18.07
N PRO A 5 -37.98 -31.74 19.23
CA PRO A 5 -37.43 -30.42 19.54
C PRO A 5 -35.92 -30.43 19.87
N VAL A 6 -35.32 -31.58 20.22
CA VAL A 6 -33.88 -31.65 20.55
C VAL A 6 -33.00 -31.62 19.29
N LEU A 7 -33.53 -32.07 18.15
CA LEU A 7 -32.88 -31.99 16.84
C LEU A 7 -32.92 -30.58 16.23
N ALA A 8 -33.91 -29.76 16.62
CA ALA A 8 -34.07 -28.40 16.10
C ALA A 8 -33.10 -27.40 16.75
N LEU A 9 -32.73 -27.61 18.03
CA LEU A 9 -31.82 -26.71 18.75
C LEU A 9 -30.34 -26.94 18.40
N THR A 10 -29.93 -28.14 18.00
CA THR A 10 -28.54 -28.41 17.57
C THR A 10 -28.25 -27.96 16.14
N ALA A 11 -29.27 -27.89 15.28
CA ALA A 11 -29.12 -27.43 13.90
C ALA A 11 -28.90 -25.91 13.76
N LEU A 12 -29.33 -25.10 14.74
CA LEU A 12 -29.16 -23.64 14.68
C LEU A 12 -27.73 -23.16 14.98
N ILE A 13 -26.93 -23.94 15.71
CA ILE A 13 -25.58 -23.53 16.14
C ILE A 13 -24.53 -23.82 15.05
N ALA A 14 -24.79 -24.78 14.15
CA ALA A 14 -23.87 -25.15 13.08
C ALA A 14 -23.84 -24.17 11.89
N ALA A 15 -24.83 -23.28 11.78
CA ALA A 15 -24.96 -22.36 10.64
C ALA A 15 -24.27 -21.00 10.83
N LEU A 16 -23.75 -20.68 12.02
CA LEU A 16 -23.19 -19.35 12.32
C LEU A 16 -21.65 -19.26 12.19
N VAL A 17 -21.01 -20.29 11.65
CA VAL A 17 -19.56 -20.29 11.37
C VAL A 17 -19.31 -20.26 9.86
N ALA A 18 -20.10 -19.46 9.14
CA ALA A 18 -19.92 -19.25 7.70
C ALA A 18 -18.87 -18.16 7.46
N ALA A 19 -17.62 -18.61 7.31
CA ALA A 19 -16.57 -18.06 6.46
C ALA A 19 -16.40 -16.52 6.44
N THR A 20 -15.56 -16.00 7.34
CA THR A 20 -14.83 -14.76 7.06
C THR A 20 -13.68 -15.09 6.10
N ALA A 21 -13.96 -15.15 4.80
CA ALA A 21 -12.91 -15.08 3.79
C ALA A 21 -12.31 -13.67 3.86
N ALA A 22 -11.13 -13.55 4.46
CA ALA A 22 -10.36 -12.32 4.40
C ALA A 22 -9.88 -12.17 2.96
N ASP A 23 -10.49 -11.26 2.20
CA ASP A 23 -9.93 -10.76 0.94
C ASP A 23 -8.57 -10.11 1.25
N ALA A 24 -7.50 -10.90 1.12
CA ALA A 24 -6.16 -10.36 0.98
C ALA A 24 -6.12 -9.66 -0.37
N ALA A 25 -6.53 -8.40 -0.41
CA ALA A 25 -6.32 -7.53 -1.56
C ALA A 25 -4.82 -7.59 -1.87
N SER A 26 -4.45 -8.29 -2.94
CA SER A 26 -3.09 -8.27 -3.47
C SER A 26 -2.80 -6.82 -3.84
N GLN A 27 -2.00 -6.14 -3.01
CA GLN A 27 -1.42 -4.85 -3.34
C GLN A 27 -0.46 -5.11 -4.49
N ALA A 28 -1.00 -5.11 -5.71
CA ALA A 28 -0.21 -5.28 -6.91
C ALA A 28 0.86 -4.19 -6.90
N VAL A 29 2.13 -4.60 -6.92
CA VAL A 29 3.24 -3.66 -6.99
C VAL A 29 3.05 -2.84 -8.27
N ARG A 30 2.77 -1.54 -8.11
CA ARG A 30 2.50 -0.64 -9.25
C ARG A 30 3.81 -0.01 -9.68
N ARG A 31 4.16 -0.16 -10.95
CA ARG A 31 5.30 0.57 -11.53
C ARG A 31 4.88 1.99 -11.82
N CYS A 32 5.75 2.93 -11.45
CA CYS A 32 5.52 4.35 -11.62
C CYS A 32 6.78 5.05 -12.11
N VAL A 33 6.59 6.24 -12.65
CA VAL A 33 7.65 7.18 -13.00
C VAL A 33 7.49 8.47 -12.20
N VAL A 34 8.62 9.03 -11.76
CA VAL A 34 8.63 10.34 -11.09
C VAL A 34 8.39 11.44 -12.12
N VAL A 35 7.28 12.15 -12.00
CA VAL A 35 6.92 13.28 -12.86
C VAL A 35 7.15 14.62 -12.15
N ASP A 36 7.76 15.55 -12.88
CA ASP A 36 7.98 16.97 -12.57
C ASP A 36 7.86 17.40 -11.08
N PRO A 37 8.83 17.05 -10.22
CA PRO A 37 8.99 17.74 -8.96
C PRO A 37 9.53 19.14 -9.26
N THR A 38 8.79 20.20 -8.93
CA THR A 38 9.05 21.62 -9.24
C THR A 38 10.48 22.14 -8.94
N ARG A 39 11.31 21.38 -8.22
CA ARG A 39 12.73 21.69 -7.91
C ARG A 39 13.74 20.66 -8.46
N GLY A 40 13.39 19.89 -9.49
CA GLY A 40 14.30 18.99 -10.21
C GLY A 40 14.60 17.64 -9.57
N ALA A 41 14.22 17.43 -8.31
CA ALA A 41 14.26 16.12 -7.66
C ALA A 41 13.15 15.98 -6.61
N LEU A 42 12.57 14.78 -6.53
CA LEU A 42 11.58 14.39 -5.55
C LEU A 42 12.29 13.90 -4.28
N THR A 43 12.06 14.58 -3.16
CA THR A 43 12.60 14.17 -1.86
C THR A 43 11.95 12.88 -1.39
N VAL A 44 12.77 11.91 -1.03
CA VAL A 44 12.37 10.67 -0.35
C VAL A 44 12.53 10.88 1.14
N ARG A 45 11.55 10.47 1.94
CA ARG A 45 11.53 10.60 3.41
C ARG A 45 11.45 9.25 4.11
N ALA A 46 11.89 9.20 5.36
CA ALA A 46 11.84 7.98 6.18
C ALA A 46 10.40 7.57 6.54
N THR A 47 9.52 8.56 6.73
CA THR A 47 8.08 8.42 7.00
C THR A 47 7.31 9.53 6.27
N PRO A 48 5.97 9.46 6.15
CA PRO A 48 5.16 10.61 5.74
C PRO A 48 5.49 11.84 6.58
N SER A 49 5.82 12.95 5.92
CA SER A 49 6.27 14.20 6.56
C SER A 49 7.52 14.10 7.47
N GLY A 50 8.22 12.96 7.52
CA GLY A 50 9.42 12.73 8.33
C GLY A 50 10.70 13.31 7.75
N GLY A 51 11.86 12.95 8.29
CA GLY A 51 13.16 13.42 7.81
C GLY A 51 13.50 12.97 6.37
N ASP A 52 14.34 13.75 5.69
CA ASP A 52 14.84 13.46 4.35
C ASP A 52 15.77 12.23 4.37
N ALA A 53 15.53 11.27 3.49
CA ALA A 53 16.26 9.99 3.37
C ALA A 53 16.93 9.80 1.99
N GLY A 54 16.62 10.64 1.01
CA GLY A 54 17.19 10.55 -0.33
C GLY A 54 16.49 11.45 -1.34
N ARG A 55 16.85 11.29 -2.61
CA ARG A 55 16.24 12.04 -3.73
C ARG A 55 16.11 11.15 -4.96
N LEU A 56 14.96 11.24 -5.61
CA LEU A 56 14.71 10.65 -6.92
C LEU A 56 14.69 11.76 -7.96
N ARG A 57 15.29 11.52 -9.12
CA ARG A 57 15.26 12.46 -10.24
C ARG A 57 13.95 12.34 -11.01
N THR A 58 13.57 13.36 -11.75
CA THR A 58 12.52 13.26 -12.76
C THR A 58 12.82 12.12 -13.73
N GLY A 59 11.82 11.33 -14.09
CA GLY A 59 11.96 10.16 -14.95
C GLY A 59 12.46 8.90 -14.24
N ALA A 60 12.81 8.96 -12.94
CA ALA A 60 13.22 7.78 -12.19
C ALA A 60 12.07 6.76 -12.13
N ARG A 61 12.38 5.49 -12.39
CA ARG A 61 11.41 4.39 -12.30
C ARG A 61 11.39 3.83 -10.88
N VAL A 62 10.18 3.71 -10.36
CA VAL A 62 9.95 3.18 -9.02
C VAL A 62 8.84 2.15 -9.01
N GLU A 63 8.85 1.31 -7.99
CA GLU A 63 7.73 0.48 -7.62
C GLU A 63 7.06 1.08 -6.39
N MET A 64 5.75 1.31 -6.48
CA MET A 64 4.92 1.71 -5.36
C MET A 64 4.48 0.46 -4.58
N LEU A 65 4.79 0.49 -3.29
CA LEU A 65 4.62 -0.62 -2.36
C LEU A 65 3.44 -0.40 -1.42
N ASP A 66 3.13 0.85 -1.10
CA ASP A 66 2.08 1.21 -0.13
C ASP A 66 1.62 2.67 -0.29
N ILE A 67 0.48 3.00 0.30
CA ILE A 67 -0.05 4.37 0.41
C ILE A 67 -0.41 4.67 1.88
N ALA A 68 0.05 5.81 2.36
CA ALA A 68 -0.34 6.35 3.67
C ALA A 68 -0.77 7.81 3.54
N TYR A 69 -1.45 8.32 4.56
CA TYR A 69 -1.88 9.71 4.66
C TYR A 69 -1.19 10.34 5.87
N ASP A 70 -0.76 11.59 5.73
CA ASP A 70 -0.29 12.36 6.87
C ASP A 70 -1.45 13.03 7.62
N ASP A 71 -1.16 13.74 8.71
CA ASP A 71 -2.16 14.45 9.55
C ASP A 71 -2.96 15.53 8.80
N LYS A 72 -2.62 15.80 7.53
CA LYS A 72 -3.31 16.74 6.63
C LYS A 72 -4.01 16.02 5.48
N ASP A 73 -4.23 14.72 5.61
CA ASP A 73 -4.82 13.84 4.60
C ASP A 73 -4.13 13.87 3.24
N ARG A 74 -2.82 14.22 3.20
CA ARG A 74 -2.07 14.22 1.93
C ARG A 74 -1.56 12.82 1.65
N PRO A 75 -1.74 12.29 0.42
CA PRO A 75 -1.30 10.95 0.08
C PRO A 75 0.22 10.87 -0.11
N TRP A 76 0.83 9.90 0.55
CA TRP A 76 2.23 9.52 0.43
C TRP A 76 2.32 8.09 -0.12
N ALA A 77 3.23 7.88 -1.06
CA ALA A 77 3.53 6.57 -1.61
C ALA A 77 4.85 6.06 -1.04
N ARG A 78 4.85 4.83 -0.52
CA ARG A 78 6.09 4.12 -0.22
C ARG A 78 6.63 3.53 -1.52
N VAL A 79 7.87 3.84 -1.85
CA VAL A 79 8.49 3.43 -3.12
C VAL A 79 9.82 2.71 -2.92
N ARG A 80 10.22 1.90 -3.90
CA ARG A 80 11.62 1.51 -4.13
C ARG A 80 12.04 1.83 -5.55
N SER A 81 13.28 2.27 -5.74
CA SER A 81 13.87 2.51 -7.07
C SER A 81 14.09 1.20 -7.82
N VAL A 82 13.84 1.20 -9.14
CA VAL A 82 14.01 0.03 -10.02
C VAL A 82 15.29 0.12 -10.87
N ASP A 83 15.91 1.29 -10.97
CA ASP A 83 17.05 1.49 -11.87
C ASP A 83 18.29 0.66 -11.44
N SER A 84 18.65 -0.29 -12.31
CA SER A 84 19.77 -1.21 -12.13
C SER A 84 21.12 -0.48 -12.18
N GLY A 85 21.88 -0.53 -11.10
CA GLY A 85 23.25 0.00 -11.01
C GLY A 85 23.41 1.28 -10.18
N ALA A 86 22.31 1.92 -9.78
CA ALA A 86 22.31 2.97 -8.76
C ALA A 86 22.16 2.37 -7.36
N ARG A 87 22.57 3.11 -6.32
CA ARG A 87 22.22 2.75 -4.93
C ARG A 87 20.71 2.68 -4.82
N GLU A 88 20.19 1.58 -4.29
CA GLU A 88 18.75 1.43 -4.03
C GLU A 88 18.25 2.55 -3.10
N ILE A 89 17.22 3.26 -3.54
CA ILE A 89 16.53 4.28 -2.76
C ILE A 89 15.14 3.75 -2.44
N SER A 90 14.82 3.70 -1.15
CA SER A 90 13.50 3.32 -0.65
C SER A 90 13.02 4.30 0.41
N GLY A 91 11.71 4.58 0.43
CA GLY A 91 11.10 5.47 1.41
C GLY A 91 9.78 6.05 0.93
N TRP A 92 9.33 7.13 1.56
CA TRP A 92 8.06 7.79 1.29
C TRP A 92 8.24 9.04 0.43
N VAL A 93 7.40 9.18 -0.59
CA VAL A 93 7.33 10.35 -1.46
C VAL A 93 5.89 10.86 -1.56
N PHE A 94 5.70 12.13 -1.92
CA PHE A 94 4.36 12.62 -2.23
C PHE A 94 3.81 11.91 -3.46
N ARG A 95 2.62 11.31 -3.31
CA ARG A 95 1.99 10.52 -4.38
C ARG A 95 1.71 11.33 -5.64
N ALA A 96 1.46 12.63 -5.51
CA ALA A 96 1.14 13.52 -6.62
C ALA A 96 2.26 13.64 -7.68
N PHE A 97 3.49 13.25 -7.36
CA PHE A 97 4.62 13.27 -8.30
C PHE A 97 4.91 11.90 -8.91
N LEU A 98 3.96 10.95 -8.82
CA LEU A 98 4.07 9.62 -9.40
C LEU A 98 2.96 9.41 -10.43
N GLU A 99 3.35 9.07 -11.64
CA GLU A 99 2.46 8.54 -12.67
C GLU A 99 2.65 7.03 -12.74
N CYS A 100 1.58 6.26 -12.56
CA CYS A 100 1.61 4.81 -12.46
C CYS A 100 0.70 4.18 -13.51
N ASP A 101 1.09 3.02 -14.01
CA ASP A 101 0.29 2.20 -14.92
C ASP A 101 -0.95 1.57 -14.24
#